data_AF-A0A932ZNM8-F1
#
_entry.id   AF-A0A932ZNM8-F1
#
_cell.length_a   1.000
_cell.length_b   1.000
_cell.length_c   1.000
_cell.angle_alpha   90.00
_cell.angle_beta   90.00
_cell.angle_gamma   90.00
#
_symmetry.space_group_name_H-M   'P 1'
#
loop_
_entity.id
_entity.type
_entity.pdbx_description
1 polymer ?
#
loop_
_entity_poly.entity_id
_entity_poly.type
_entity_poly.pdbx_seq_one_letter_code
_entity_poly.pdbx_strand_id
1 'polypeptide(L)'
;MTTSLNIQATCEAIRTEKIDVDIGGEPAILLDSAAPYFIGNCREFLTNIAGAQEAQLEGREPSIWAPAAVHTAAAYLRRHKIPFRFAMSPSPFAFEIAALRSKTVQLGLGAYALFNEEELLKNLDHEMGHLRDDKLLGSFFPELDKIPSSKDAKKWSREKSIKICRAHITLFERRMSPGKERDEFRKLTKTIFGDFRSLSDNNLWVAEGVLAEALRAGEEVADPRWRRYLLGPRFMDFSLSPSLQRKFKGFEMVDAKGRRILDHRSMWVAFMKLAGIWEEFKKRGDVDPKLIQYFESDCAN
;
A
#
# COMPACT_ATOMS: atom_id res chain seq x y z
N MET A 1 22.48 16.71 -14.32
CA MET A 1 23.02 15.54 -15.04
C MET A 1 21.88 14.54 -15.08
N THR A 2 21.31 14.27 -16.25
CA THR A 2 20.22 13.30 -16.42
C THR A 2 20.78 11.91 -16.15
N THR A 3 20.24 11.21 -15.15
CA THR A 3 20.65 9.84 -14.89
C THR A 3 20.01 8.97 -15.97
N SER A 4 20.80 8.45 -16.91
CA SER A 4 20.28 7.56 -17.95
C SER A 4 19.62 6.34 -17.29
N LEU A 5 18.34 6.10 -17.57
CA LEU A 5 17.62 4.93 -17.08
C LEU A 5 18.28 3.67 -17.63
N ASN A 6 18.76 2.80 -16.75
CA ASN A 6 19.45 1.56 -17.15
C ASN A 6 18.46 0.44 -17.53
N ILE A 7 17.59 0.71 -18.50
CA ILE A 7 16.49 -0.18 -18.93
C ILE A 7 17.00 -1.58 -19.31
N GLN A 8 18.11 -1.65 -20.06
CA GLN A 8 18.72 -2.93 -20.47
C GLN A 8 19.11 -3.75 -19.24
N ALA A 9 19.88 -3.16 -18.31
CA ALA A 9 20.35 -3.90 -17.14
C ALA A 9 19.18 -4.27 -16.20
N THR A 10 18.13 -3.45 -16.11
CA THR A 10 16.93 -3.80 -15.33
C THR A 10 16.24 -5.03 -15.92
N CYS A 11 16.03 -5.08 -17.24
CA CYS A 11 15.46 -6.26 -17.89
C CYS A 11 16.38 -7.49 -17.75
N GLU A 12 17.69 -7.32 -17.83
CA GLU A 12 18.65 -8.40 -17.60
C GLU A 12 18.63 -8.91 -16.17
N ALA A 13 18.46 -8.02 -15.17
CA ALA A 13 18.30 -8.41 -13.78
C ALA A 13 17.03 -9.24 -13.58
N ILE A 14 15.89 -8.81 -14.14
CA ILE A 14 14.63 -9.58 -14.08
C ILE A 14 14.80 -10.97 -14.70
N ARG A 15 15.46 -11.07 -15.85
CA ARG A 15 15.79 -12.35 -16.50
C ARG A 15 16.72 -13.22 -15.66
N THR A 16 17.78 -12.63 -15.11
CA THR A 16 18.76 -13.32 -14.26
C THR A 16 18.10 -13.92 -13.03
N GLU A 17 17.17 -13.15 -12.45
CA GLU A 17 16.34 -13.56 -11.33
C GLU A 17 15.19 -14.49 -11.74
N LYS A 18 15.05 -14.84 -13.03
CA LYS A 18 14.01 -15.77 -13.51
C LYS A 18 12.61 -15.38 -13.02
N ILE A 19 12.30 -14.07 -13.03
CA ILE A 19 11.02 -13.55 -12.54
C ILE A 19 10.09 -13.39 -13.74
N ASP A 20 8.94 -14.05 -13.71
CA ASP A 20 7.92 -13.86 -14.72
C ASP A 20 7.33 -12.45 -14.68
N VAL A 21 6.94 -11.94 -15.84
CA VAL A 21 6.28 -10.64 -15.97
C VAL A 21 4.84 -10.86 -16.43
N ASP A 22 3.87 -10.43 -15.62
CA ASP A 22 2.46 -10.39 -15.97
C ASP A 22 2.19 -9.23 -16.93
N ILE A 23 1.77 -9.56 -18.16
CA ILE A 23 1.49 -8.61 -19.24
C ILE A 23 -0.01 -8.47 -19.55
N GLY A 24 -0.87 -9.25 -18.89
CA GLY A 24 -2.28 -9.38 -19.26
C GLY A 24 -3.28 -8.99 -18.17
N GLY A 25 -2.82 -8.73 -16.95
CA GLY A 25 -3.71 -8.67 -15.79
C GLY A 25 -4.35 -10.03 -15.55
N GLU A 26 -5.49 -10.10 -14.84
CA GLU A 26 -6.06 -11.39 -14.40
C GLU A 26 -7.05 -12.04 -15.41
N PRO A 27 -6.89 -13.33 -15.78
CA PRO A 27 -5.84 -14.25 -15.35
C PRO A 27 -4.49 -13.88 -15.97
N ALA A 28 -3.43 -13.94 -15.15
CA ALA A 28 -2.09 -13.52 -15.52
C ALA A 28 -1.64 -14.12 -16.85
N ILE A 29 -1.32 -13.25 -17.80
CA ILE A 29 -0.59 -13.66 -19.00
C ILE A 29 0.88 -13.47 -18.67
N LEU A 30 1.60 -14.57 -18.46
CA LEU A 30 2.99 -14.52 -18.06
C LEU A 30 3.89 -14.49 -19.29
N LEU A 31 4.66 -13.42 -19.39
CA LEU A 31 5.84 -13.36 -20.23
C LEU A 31 6.97 -14.07 -19.48
N ASP A 32 7.32 -15.27 -19.94
CA ASP A 32 8.40 -16.09 -19.41
C ASP A 32 9.74 -15.36 -19.58
N SER A 33 10.45 -15.18 -18.46
CA SER A 33 11.78 -14.56 -18.43
C SER A 33 12.84 -15.32 -19.24
N ALA A 34 12.66 -16.63 -19.46
CA ALA A 34 13.54 -17.45 -20.29
C ALA A 34 13.27 -17.32 -21.79
N ALA A 35 12.16 -16.70 -22.19
CA ALA A 35 11.80 -16.57 -23.60
C ALA A 35 12.81 -15.68 -24.36
N PRO A 36 13.18 -16.03 -25.61
CA PRO A 36 14.18 -15.28 -26.38
C PRO A 36 13.74 -13.84 -26.67
N TYR A 37 12.44 -13.57 -26.70
CA TYR A 37 11.84 -12.26 -26.93
C TYR A 37 11.62 -11.44 -25.63
N PHE A 38 11.92 -12.01 -24.45
CA PHE A 38 11.70 -11.36 -23.16
C PHE A 38 12.34 -9.97 -23.07
N ILE A 39 13.64 -9.88 -23.37
CA ILE A 39 14.40 -8.63 -23.25
C ILE A 39 13.83 -7.56 -24.18
N GLY A 40 13.45 -7.93 -25.41
CA GLY A 40 12.82 -7.00 -26.36
C GLY A 40 11.54 -6.40 -25.79
N ASN A 41 10.60 -7.25 -25.38
CA ASN A 41 9.30 -6.82 -24.84
C ASN A 41 9.45 -6.02 -23.54
N CYS A 42 10.34 -6.44 -22.63
CA CYS A 42 10.59 -5.71 -21.38
C CYS A 42 11.13 -4.30 -21.63
N ARG A 43 12.09 -4.16 -22.57
CA ARG A 43 12.67 -2.86 -22.91
C ARG A 43 11.66 -1.94 -23.55
N GLU A 44 10.86 -2.44 -24.48
CA GLU A 44 9.82 -1.67 -25.15
C GLU A 44 8.82 -1.11 -24.12
N PHE A 45 8.35 -1.97 -23.22
CA PHE A 45 7.45 -1.56 -22.14
C PHE A 45 8.07 -0.47 -21.25
N LEU A 46 9.27 -0.68 -20.72
CA LEU A 46 9.93 0.28 -19.83
C LEU A 46 10.26 1.61 -20.52
N THR A 47 10.59 1.58 -21.82
CA THR A 47 10.81 2.79 -22.61
C THR A 47 9.52 3.59 -22.75
N ASN A 48 8.41 2.92 -23.06
CA ASN A 48 7.09 3.55 -23.17
C ASN A 48 6.64 4.15 -21.83
N ILE A 49 6.85 3.43 -20.73
CA ILE A 49 6.54 3.94 -19.38
C ILE A 49 7.39 5.15 -19.03
N ALA A 50 8.70 5.11 -19.27
CA ALA A 50 9.58 6.24 -18.98
C ALA A 50 9.15 7.50 -19.75
N GLY A 51 8.80 7.37 -21.04
CA GLY A 51 8.26 8.48 -21.82
C GLY A 51 6.90 8.99 -21.29
N ALA A 52 6.02 8.08 -20.84
CA ALA A 52 4.75 8.47 -20.23
C ALA A 52 4.94 9.18 -18.87
N GLN A 53 5.91 8.76 -18.07
CA GLN A 53 6.29 9.45 -16.83
C GLN A 53 6.83 10.84 -17.13
N GLU A 54 7.77 10.98 -18.07
CA GLU A 54 8.34 12.27 -18.47
C GLU A 54 7.26 13.26 -18.93
N ALA A 55 6.28 12.80 -19.71
CA ALA A 55 5.16 13.63 -20.17
C ALA A 55 4.23 14.09 -19.03
N GLN A 56 4.16 13.37 -17.91
CA GLN A 56 3.23 13.63 -16.80
C GLN A 56 3.90 14.22 -15.56
N LEU A 57 5.22 14.12 -15.44
CA LEU A 57 6.01 14.63 -14.33
C LEU A 57 6.50 16.05 -14.66
N GLU A 58 5.76 17.07 -14.22
CA GLU A 58 6.16 18.48 -14.32
C GLU A 58 7.50 18.74 -13.57
N GLY A 59 8.63 18.54 -14.25
CA GLY A 59 9.96 18.84 -13.73
C GLY A 59 10.62 17.75 -12.86
N ARG A 60 10.14 16.50 -12.89
CA ARG A 60 10.85 15.36 -12.26
C ARG A 60 11.39 14.41 -13.31
N GLU A 61 12.59 13.90 -13.10
CA GLU A 61 13.15 12.85 -13.96
C GLU A 61 12.32 11.57 -13.84
N PRO A 62 12.07 10.84 -14.95
CA PRO A 62 11.43 9.54 -14.92
C PRO A 62 12.25 8.55 -14.08
N SER A 63 11.62 7.50 -13.58
CA SER A 63 12.28 6.46 -12.79
C SER A 63 11.67 5.09 -13.00
N ILE A 64 12.54 4.09 -13.01
CA ILE A 64 12.21 2.67 -13.10
C ILE A 64 12.96 1.91 -12.01
N TRP A 65 12.63 0.63 -11.82
CA TRP A 65 13.40 -0.26 -10.96
C TRP A 65 14.86 -0.30 -11.36
N ALA A 66 15.76 0.05 -10.44
CA ALA A 66 17.19 -0.16 -10.64
C ALA A 66 17.53 -1.66 -10.62
N PRO A 67 18.58 -2.12 -11.33
CA PRO A 67 18.98 -3.54 -11.33
C PRO A 67 19.22 -4.09 -9.91
N ALA A 68 19.91 -3.32 -9.06
CA ALA A 68 20.15 -3.70 -7.67
C ALA A 68 18.84 -3.91 -6.88
N ALA A 69 17.84 -3.05 -7.08
CA ALA A 69 16.54 -3.19 -6.45
C ALA A 69 15.80 -4.47 -6.87
N VAL A 70 15.91 -4.86 -8.15
CA VAL A 70 15.35 -6.15 -8.64
C VAL A 70 15.98 -7.31 -7.88
N HIS A 71 17.32 -7.34 -7.77
CA HIS A 71 18.04 -8.38 -7.04
C HIS A 71 17.66 -8.40 -5.55
N THR A 72 17.61 -7.24 -4.89
CA THR A 72 17.20 -7.13 -3.47
C THR A 72 15.79 -7.67 -3.26
N ALA A 73 14.81 -7.25 -4.09
CA ALA A 73 13.44 -7.73 -3.98
C ALA A 73 13.33 -9.25 -4.21
N ALA A 74 14.03 -9.77 -5.21
CA ALA A 74 14.05 -11.20 -5.52
C ALA A 74 14.67 -12.02 -4.38
N ALA A 75 15.81 -11.59 -3.85
CA ALA A 75 16.49 -12.25 -2.74
C ALA A 75 15.59 -12.26 -1.48
N TYR A 76 14.96 -11.13 -1.17
CA TYR A 76 14.04 -10.99 -0.06
C TYR A 76 12.84 -11.95 -0.19
N LEU A 77 12.09 -11.87 -1.29
CA LEU A 77 10.85 -12.66 -1.47
C LEU A 77 11.12 -14.17 -1.52
N ARG A 78 12.24 -14.59 -2.10
CA ARG A 78 12.66 -16.01 -2.07
C ARG A 78 13.06 -16.49 -0.69
N ARG A 79 13.80 -15.68 0.08
CA ARG A 79 14.14 -16.00 1.48
C ARG A 79 12.87 -16.27 2.30
N HIS A 80 11.81 -15.51 2.03
CA HIS A 80 10.51 -15.66 2.70
C HIS A 80 9.57 -16.66 2.02
N LYS A 81 10.01 -17.35 0.95
CA LYS A 81 9.24 -18.34 0.18
C LYS A 81 7.90 -17.80 -0.33
N ILE A 82 7.88 -16.54 -0.73
CA ILE A 82 6.68 -15.88 -1.24
C ILE A 82 6.72 -15.90 -2.77
N PRO A 83 5.68 -16.39 -3.44
CA PRO A 83 5.54 -16.23 -4.89
C PRO A 83 5.48 -14.74 -5.23
N PHE A 84 6.16 -14.35 -6.31
CA PHE A 84 6.14 -12.97 -6.76
C PHE A 84 6.33 -12.89 -8.27
N ARG A 85 5.85 -11.78 -8.83
CA ARG A 85 5.99 -11.48 -10.25
C ARG A 85 6.06 -9.98 -10.47
N PHE A 86 6.71 -9.56 -11.54
CA PHE A 86 6.50 -8.22 -12.05
C PHE A 86 5.17 -8.14 -12.78
N ALA A 87 4.55 -6.97 -12.79
CA ALA A 87 3.35 -6.72 -13.58
C ALA A 87 3.49 -5.43 -14.39
N MET A 88 3.17 -5.52 -15.67
CA MET A 88 3.07 -4.40 -16.59
C MET A 88 1.78 -3.63 -16.30
N SER A 89 1.85 -2.68 -15.38
CA SER A 89 0.74 -1.74 -15.20
C SER A 89 0.71 -0.75 -16.37
N PRO A 90 -0.46 -0.48 -16.96
CA PRO A 90 -0.59 0.54 -18.00
C PRO A 90 -0.45 1.97 -17.45
N SER A 91 -0.45 2.14 -16.11
CA SER A 91 -0.26 3.44 -15.47
C SER A 91 1.22 3.70 -15.15
N PRO A 92 1.79 4.87 -15.52
CA PRO A 92 3.17 5.25 -15.17
C PRO A 92 3.36 5.52 -13.66
N PHE A 93 2.28 5.52 -12.88
CA PHE A 93 2.26 5.70 -11.43
C PHE A 93 1.50 4.58 -10.71
N ALA A 94 1.63 3.36 -11.23
CA ALA A 94 1.09 2.17 -10.60
C ALA A 94 1.63 1.98 -9.17
N PHE A 95 0.95 1.12 -8.40
CA PHE A 95 1.49 0.63 -7.13
C PHE A 95 2.88 0.01 -7.36
N GLU A 96 3.86 0.43 -6.56
CA GLU A 96 5.24 -0.07 -6.64
C GLU A 96 5.32 -1.54 -6.22
N ILE A 97 4.73 -1.87 -5.08
CA ILE A 97 4.69 -3.21 -4.50
C ILE A 97 3.28 -3.41 -3.96
N ALA A 98 2.70 -4.58 -4.18
CA ALA A 98 1.39 -4.91 -3.64
C ALA A 98 1.29 -6.40 -3.31
N ALA A 99 0.90 -6.73 -2.08
CA ALA A 99 0.44 -8.04 -1.70
C ALA A 99 -0.94 -8.28 -2.32
N LEU A 100 -1.06 -9.39 -3.06
CA LEU A 100 -2.34 -9.95 -3.45
C LEU A 100 -2.72 -11.01 -2.43
N ARG A 101 -3.87 -10.78 -1.78
CA ARG A 101 -4.43 -11.60 -0.71
C ARG A 101 -4.14 -13.10 -0.89
N SER A 102 -3.38 -13.62 0.08
CA SER A 102 -3.01 -15.03 0.30
C SER A 102 -2.18 -15.73 -0.78
N LYS A 103 -1.63 -15.06 -1.80
CA LYS A 103 -1.04 -15.80 -2.94
C LYS A 103 0.27 -15.29 -3.53
N THR A 104 0.48 -13.98 -3.61
CA THR A 104 1.68 -13.46 -4.31
C THR A 104 1.95 -12.00 -3.98
N VAL A 105 3.20 -11.57 -4.13
CA VAL A 105 3.56 -10.14 -4.20
C VAL A 105 3.71 -9.74 -5.66
N GLN A 106 3.00 -8.69 -6.05
CA GLN A 106 3.11 -8.08 -7.36
C GLN A 106 4.02 -6.85 -7.28
N LEU A 107 5.04 -6.82 -8.13
CA LEU A 107 5.94 -5.68 -8.28
C LEU A 107 5.51 -4.89 -9.54
N GLY A 108 5.16 -3.62 -9.39
CA GLY A 108 4.76 -2.79 -10.52
C GLY A 108 5.97 -2.47 -11.40
N LEU A 109 6.10 -3.12 -12.55
CA LEU A 109 7.25 -2.93 -13.45
C LEU A 109 7.37 -1.49 -13.94
N GLY A 110 6.22 -0.87 -14.22
CA GLY A 110 6.12 0.52 -14.66
C GLY A 110 5.98 1.55 -13.52
N ALA A 111 6.14 1.13 -12.27
CA ALA A 111 6.00 2.04 -11.14
C ALA A 111 7.19 3.01 -11.05
N TYR A 112 6.92 4.23 -10.59
CA TYR A 112 7.93 5.25 -10.36
C TYR A 112 8.74 4.93 -9.10
N ALA A 113 9.85 4.21 -9.25
CA ALA A 113 10.62 3.68 -8.12
C ALA A 113 11.76 4.62 -7.71
N LEU A 114 11.67 5.26 -6.53
CA LEU A 114 12.73 6.14 -5.99
C LEU A 114 13.29 5.68 -4.63
N PHE A 115 13.05 4.43 -4.25
CA PHE A 115 13.49 3.92 -2.97
C PHE A 115 14.99 3.58 -2.97
N ASN A 116 15.63 3.80 -1.83
CA ASN A 116 16.90 3.14 -1.51
C ASN A 116 16.64 1.70 -1.01
N GLU A 117 17.71 0.96 -0.70
CA GLU A 117 17.57 -0.43 -0.24
C GLU A 117 16.77 -0.57 1.07
N GLU A 118 16.99 0.33 2.04
CA GLU A 118 16.26 0.33 3.32
C GLU A 118 14.75 0.55 3.10
N GLU A 119 14.39 1.52 2.24
CA GLU A 119 13.01 1.82 1.87
C GLU A 119 12.35 0.66 1.10
N LEU A 120 13.08 0.01 0.19
CA LEU A 120 12.60 -1.17 -0.52
C LEU A 120 12.30 -2.33 0.45
N LEU A 121 13.24 -2.63 1.34
CA LEU A 121 13.07 -3.69 2.34
C LEU A 121 11.89 -3.39 3.25
N LYS A 122 11.72 -2.13 3.68
CA LYS A 122 10.55 -1.68 4.44
C LYS A 122 9.26 -1.94 3.66
N ASN A 123 9.17 -1.53 2.39
CA ASN A 123 7.97 -1.69 1.58
C ASN A 123 7.65 -3.19 1.35
N LEU A 124 8.67 -4.03 1.20
CA LEU A 124 8.48 -5.47 1.14
C LEU A 124 8.00 -6.03 2.48
N ASP A 125 8.57 -5.61 3.61
CA ASP A 125 8.14 -6.02 4.96
C ASP A 125 6.68 -5.59 5.26
N HIS A 126 6.27 -4.41 4.77
CA HIS A 126 4.90 -3.92 4.83
C HIS A 126 3.92 -4.88 4.13
N GLU A 127 4.20 -5.22 2.86
CA GLU A 127 3.36 -6.11 2.06
C GLU A 127 3.38 -7.55 2.58
N MET A 128 4.51 -8.01 3.11
CA MET A 128 4.60 -9.26 3.86
C MET A 128 3.67 -9.27 5.08
N GLY A 129 3.58 -8.14 5.77
CA GLY A 129 2.63 -7.90 6.85
C GLY A 129 1.19 -8.16 6.42
N HIS A 130 0.77 -7.62 5.28
CA HIS A 130 -0.57 -7.86 4.75
C HIS A 130 -0.83 -9.34 4.46
N LEU A 131 0.15 -10.06 3.90
CA LEU A 131 0.00 -11.51 3.67
C LEU A 131 -0.18 -12.29 4.98
N ARG A 132 0.54 -11.90 6.05
CA ARG A 132 0.38 -12.52 7.38
C ARG A 132 -0.98 -12.20 8.00
N ASP A 133 -1.43 -10.95 7.87
CA ASP A 133 -2.73 -10.52 8.39
C ASP A 133 -3.88 -11.22 7.67
N ASP A 134 -3.81 -11.33 6.34
CA ASP A 134 -4.80 -12.07 5.56
C ASP A 134 -4.83 -13.56 5.94
N LYS A 135 -3.67 -14.18 6.19
CA LYS A 135 -3.59 -15.55 6.73
C LYS A 135 -4.20 -15.66 8.13
N LEU A 136 -3.99 -14.65 8.98
CA LEU A 136 -4.58 -14.58 10.32
C LEU A 136 -6.11 -14.49 10.21
N LEU A 137 -6.62 -13.58 9.38
CA LEU A 137 -8.05 -13.47 9.07
C LEU A 137 -8.63 -14.79 8.57
N GLY A 138 -7.97 -15.44 7.61
CA GLY A 138 -8.35 -16.76 7.11
C GLY A 138 -8.44 -17.84 8.19
N SER A 139 -7.49 -17.84 9.13
CA SER A 139 -7.51 -18.81 10.24
C SER A 139 -8.70 -18.64 11.19
N PHE A 140 -9.22 -17.42 11.35
CA PHE A 140 -10.40 -17.12 12.18
C PHE A 140 -11.72 -17.15 11.40
N PHE A 141 -11.66 -16.88 10.09
CA PHE A 141 -12.78 -16.77 9.18
C PHE A 141 -12.44 -17.49 7.86
N PRO A 142 -12.50 -18.84 7.83
CA PRO A 142 -12.04 -19.64 6.68
C PRO A 142 -12.76 -19.34 5.37
N GLU A 143 -13.96 -18.78 5.41
CA GLU A 143 -14.69 -18.31 4.23
C GLU A 143 -13.99 -17.16 3.49
N LEU A 144 -13.08 -16.43 4.16
CA LEU A 144 -12.35 -15.31 3.58
C LEU A 144 -11.11 -15.73 2.78
N ASP A 145 -10.57 -16.94 3.01
CA ASP A 145 -9.38 -17.45 2.29
C ASP A 145 -9.56 -17.52 0.77
N LYS A 146 -10.81 -17.66 0.33
CA LYS A 146 -11.17 -17.78 -1.08
C LYS A 146 -11.57 -16.44 -1.71
N ILE A 147 -11.60 -15.37 -0.93
CA ILE A 147 -11.98 -14.05 -1.42
C ILE A 147 -10.75 -13.40 -2.09
N PRO A 148 -10.84 -13.04 -3.38
CA PRO A 148 -9.76 -12.33 -4.07
C PRO A 148 -9.55 -10.95 -3.44
N SER A 149 -8.33 -10.41 -3.60
CA SER A 149 -8.01 -9.06 -3.13
C SER A 149 -8.97 -8.03 -3.73
N SER A 150 -9.41 -7.07 -2.91
CA SER A 150 -10.20 -5.91 -3.33
C SER A 150 -9.45 -4.96 -4.27
N LYS A 151 -8.12 -5.12 -4.40
CA LYS A 151 -7.29 -4.44 -5.41
C LYS A 151 -7.55 -4.95 -6.84
N ASP A 152 -8.27 -6.07 -7.01
CA ASP A 152 -8.75 -6.55 -8.31
C ASP A 152 -10.17 -6.02 -8.59
N ALA A 153 -10.27 -4.88 -9.28
CA ALA A 153 -11.54 -4.22 -9.58
C ALA A 153 -12.53 -5.11 -10.35
N LYS A 154 -12.06 -6.09 -11.14
CA LYS A 154 -12.93 -7.01 -11.90
C LYS A 154 -13.53 -8.10 -11.01
N LYS A 155 -12.88 -8.44 -9.91
CA LYS A 155 -13.32 -9.49 -8.97
C LYS A 155 -13.84 -8.94 -7.64
N TRP A 156 -13.79 -7.62 -7.47
CA TRP A 156 -14.33 -6.93 -6.31
C TRP A 156 -15.83 -7.20 -6.17
N SER A 157 -16.28 -7.37 -4.92
CA SER A 157 -17.68 -7.59 -4.61
C SER A 157 -18.01 -6.93 -3.29
N ARG A 158 -19.04 -6.10 -3.30
CA ARG A 158 -19.57 -5.41 -2.13
C ARG A 158 -19.84 -6.34 -0.94
N GLU A 159 -20.47 -7.49 -1.19
CA GLU A 159 -20.77 -8.45 -0.12
C GLU A 159 -19.49 -9.03 0.51
N LYS A 160 -18.47 -9.30 -0.33
CA LYS A 160 -17.18 -9.80 0.13
C LYS A 160 -16.44 -8.76 0.96
N SER A 161 -16.42 -7.49 0.52
CA SER A 161 -15.84 -6.39 1.29
C SER A 161 -16.52 -6.19 2.64
N ILE A 162 -17.86 -6.28 2.70
CA ILE A 162 -18.59 -6.21 3.98
C ILE A 162 -18.16 -7.34 4.93
N LYS A 163 -18.02 -8.57 4.41
CA LYS A 163 -17.53 -9.72 5.21
C LYS A 163 -16.12 -9.47 5.74
N ILE A 164 -15.22 -8.95 4.90
CA ILE A 164 -13.85 -8.61 5.28
C ILE A 164 -13.83 -7.53 6.37
N CYS A 165 -14.57 -6.44 6.21
CA CYS A 165 -14.62 -5.36 7.19
C CYS A 165 -15.11 -5.87 8.55
N ARG A 166 -16.18 -6.67 8.58
CA ARG A 166 -16.72 -7.26 9.81
C ARG A 166 -15.74 -8.22 10.48
N ALA A 167 -15.00 -8.98 9.70
CA ALA A 167 -13.99 -9.90 10.23
C ALA A 167 -12.82 -9.16 10.90
N HIS A 168 -12.35 -8.06 10.32
CA HIS A 168 -11.34 -7.20 10.96
C HIS A 168 -11.85 -6.63 12.29
N ILE A 169 -13.06 -6.04 12.31
CA ILE A 169 -13.66 -5.51 13.54
C ILE A 169 -13.74 -6.61 14.61
N THR A 170 -14.20 -7.80 14.25
CA THR A 170 -14.27 -8.94 15.17
C THR A 170 -12.89 -9.37 15.66
N LEU A 171 -11.87 -9.35 14.79
CA LEU A 171 -10.49 -9.65 15.16
C LEU A 171 -9.94 -8.64 16.17
N PHE A 172 -10.21 -7.35 15.99
CA PHE A 172 -9.83 -6.29 16.94
C PHE A 172 -10.53 -6.45 18.30
N GLU A 173 -11.85 -6.71 18.31
CA GLU A 173 -12.62 -6.93 19.54
C GLU A 173 -12.08 -8.08 20.39
N ARG A 174 -11.52 -9.12 19.75
CA ARG A 174 -10.95 -10.29 20.45
C ARG A 174 -9.71 -9.94 21.26
N ARG A 175 -9.00 -8.86 20.92
CA ARG A 175 -7.83 -8.38 21.66
C ARG A 175 -8.18 -7.47 22.83
N MET A 176 -9.44 -7.02 22.90
CA MET A 176 -9.93 -6.13 23.96
C MET A 176 -10.55 -6.91 25.12
N SER A 177 -10.39 -6.37 26.32
CA SER A 177 -11.00 -6.92 27.53
C SER A 177 -12.53 -6.85 27.42
N PRO A 178 -13.27 -7.90 27.84
CA PRO A 178 -14.74 -7.83 27.89
C PRO A 178 -15.23 -6.67 28.78
N GLY A 179 -16.36 -6.06 28.40
CA GLY A 179 -16.96 -4.94 29.11
C GLY A 179 -16.60 -3.60 28.48
N LYS A 180 -16.23 -2.62 29.31
CA LYS A 180 -16.13 -1.20 28.93
C LYS A 180 -15.29 -0.93 27.68
N GLU A 181 -14.09 -1.52 27.57
CA GLU A 181 -13.18 -1.30 26.43
C GLU A 181 -13.81 -1.78 25.10
N ARG A 182 -14.36 -2.99 25.11
CA ARG A 182 -15.03 -3.55 23.92
C ARG A 182 -16.29 -2.79 23.55
N ASP A 183 -17.07 -2.33 24.53
CA ASP A 183 -18.28 -1.55 24.28
C ASP A 183 -17.97 -0.15 23.75
N GLU A 184 -16.90 0.49 24.24
CA GLU A 184 -16.38 1.74 23.71
C GLU A 184 -15.92 1.58 22.26
N PHE A 185 -15.17 0.51 21.96
CA PHE A 185 -14.77 0.21 20.58
C PHE A 185 -15.95 -0.04 19.66
N ARG A 186 -16.97 -0.79 20.10
CA ARG A 186 -18.22 -1.00 19.34
C ARG A 186 -18.96 0.30 19.06
N LYS A 187 -19.03 1.18 20.05
CA LYS A 187 -19.63 2.51 19.89
C LYS A 187 -18.85 3.33 18.86
N LEU A 188 -17.52 3.38 18.95
CA LEU A 188 -16.66 4.11 18.02
C LEU A 188 -16.78 3.58 16.59
N THR A 189 -16.68 2.26 16.40
CA THR A 189 -16.77 1.63 15.09
C THR A 189 -18.14 1.84 14.46
N LYS A 190 -19.23 1.78 15.25
CA LYS A 190 -20.57 2.14 14.78
C LYS A 190 -20.69 3.62 14.40
N THR A 191 -20.05 4.52 15.13
CA THR A 191 -20.05 5.97 14.81
C THR A 191 -19.31 6.26 13.51
N ILE A 192 -18.14 5.65 13.30
CA ILE A 192 -17.29 5.91 12.14
C ILE A 192 -17.83 5.22 10.89
N PHE A 193 -18.13 3.92 10.98
CA PHE A 193 -18.47 3.10 9.83
C PHE A 193 -19.98 2.88 9.62
N GLY A 194 -20.80 3.08 10.65
CA GLY A 194 -22.23 2.82 10.58
C GLY A 194 -22.56 1.37 10.21
N ASP A 195 -23.59 1.19 9.38
CA ASP A 195 -23.82 -0.10 8.71
C ASP A 195 -23.03 -0.14 7.40
N PHE A 196 -22.09 -1.07 7.27
CA PHE A 196 -21.34 -1.26 6.02
C PHE A 196 -22.25 -1.45 4.79
N ARG A 197 -23.49 -1.95 4.95
CA ARG A 197 -24.45 -2.09 3.85
C ARG A 197 -24.99 -0.76 3.33
N SER A 198 -24.96 0.31 4.12
CA SER A 198 -25.42 1.64 3.71
C SER A 198 -24.30 2.55 3.18
N LEU A 199 -23.04 2.16 3.31
CA LEU A 199 -21.91 2.91 2.76
C LEU A 199 -21.92 2.91 1.22
N SER A 200 -21.57 4.02 0.57
CA SER A 200 -21.24 4.00 -0.86
C SER A 200 -20.09 3.01 -1.13
N ASP A 201 -19.96 2.49 -2.35
CA ASP A 201 -18.86 1.56 -2.69
C ASP A 201 -17.47 2.16 -2.41
N ASN A 202 -17.27 3.46 -2.66
CA ASN A 202 -16.03 4.15 -2.33
C ASN A 202 -15.74 4.11 -0.82
N ASN A 203 -16.69 4.56 0.01
CA ASN A 203 -16.53 4.50 1.48
C ASN A 203 -16.33 3.08 2.01
N LEU A 204 -16.95 2.06 1.40
CA LEU A 204 -16.75 0.68 1.79
C LEU A 204 -15.33 0.19 1.45
N TRP A 205 -14.84 0.56 0.26
CA TRP A 205 -13.47 0.25 -0.16
C TRP A 205 -12.43 0.92 0.76
N VAL A 206 -12.64 2.20 1.10
CA VAL A 206 -11.78 2.91 2.07
C VAL A 206 -11.87 2.29 3.46
N ALA A 207 -13.06 1.90 3.93
CA ALA A 207 -13.20 1.24 5.23
C ALA A 207 -12.43 -0.08 5.28
N GLU A 208 -12.51 -0.90 4.22
CA GLU A 208 -11.71 -2.12 4.11
C GLU A 208 -10.21 -1.82 4.17
N GLY A 209 -9.76 -0.82 3.42
CA GLY A 209 -8.36 -0.36 3.43
C GLY A 209 -7.89 0.07 4.82
N VAL A 210 -8.62 0.97 5.50
CA VAL A 210 -8.22 1.45 6.83
C VAL A 210 -8.15 0.31 7.83
N LEU A 211 -9.12 -0.61 7.80
CA LEU A 211 -9.14 -1.75 8.71
C LEU A 211 -7.96 -2.71 8.46
N ALA A 212 -7.58 -2.93 7.19
CA ALA A 212 -6.42 -3.73 6.84
C ALA A 212 -5.10 -3.05 7.25
N GLU A 213 -5.00 -1.75 7.05
CA GLU A 213 -3.81 -0.96 7.43
C GLU A 213 -3.64 -0.81 8.94
N ALA A 214 -4.70 -0.90 9.75
CA ALA A 214 -4.61 -0.73 11.21
C ALA A 214 -3.69 -1.74 11.89
N LEU A 215 -3.67 -2.98 11.40
CA LEU A 215 -2.72 -3.98 11.87
C LEU A 215 -1.28 -3.63 11.48
N ARG A 216 -1.08 -3.15 10.24
CA ARG A 216 0.25 -2.77 9.72
C ARG A 216 0.81 -1.56 10.44
N ALA A 217 0.02 -0.49 10.56
CA ALA A 217 0.45 0.74 11.18
C ALA A 217 0.87 0.54 12.64
N GLY A 218 0.13 -0.27 13.40
CA GLY A 218 0.50 -0.61 14.76
C GLY A 218 1.84 -1.35 14.85
N GLU A 219 2.07 -2.32 13.96
CA GLU A 219 3.33 -3.08 13.94
C GLU A 219 4.51 -2.21 13.48
N GLU A 220 4.35 -1.44 12.41
CA GLU A 220 5.43 -0.61 11.87
C GLU A 220 5.84 0.50 12.82
N VAL A 221 4.89 1.15 13.48
CA VAL A 221 5.18 2.20 14.47
C VAL A 221 5.86 1.65 15.72
N ALA A 222 5.55 0.42 16.11
CA ALA A 222 6.17 -0.24 17.25
C ALA A 222 7.57 -0.81 16.95
N ASP A 223 7.93 -0.98 15.68
CA ASP A 223 9.20 -1.57 15.28
C ASP A 223 10.33 -0.51 15.26
N PRO A 224 11.35 -0.64 16.13
CA PRO A 224 12.43 0.34 16.21
C PRO A 224 13.26 0.43 14.92
N ARG A 225 13.29 -0.62 14.08
CA ARG A 225 13.99 -0.62 12.79
C ARG A 225 13.42 0.45 11.85
N TRP A 226 12.13 0.72 11.94
CA TRP A 226 11.43 1.62 11.02
C TRP A 226 11.33 3.05 11.51
N ARG A 227 11.79 3.36 12.73
CA ARG A 227 11.72 4.71 13.29
C ARG A 227 12.28 5.77 12.34
N ARG A 228 13.45 5.51 11.75
CA ARG A 228 14.11 6.44 10.81
C ARG A 228 13.23 6.69 9.59
N TYR A 229 12.61 5.65 9.04
CA TYR A 229 11.70 5.75 7.91
C TYR A 229 10.45 6.56 8.27
N LEU A 230 9.80 6.25 9.40
CA LEU A 230 8.60 6.95 9.89
C LEU A 230 8.84 8.46 10.10
N LEU A 231 10.05 8.83 10.50
CA LEU A 231 10.48 10.23 10.68
C LEU A 231 11.12 10.82 9.41
N GLY A 232 11.20 10.06 8.32
CA GLY A 232 11.84 10.46 7.07
C GLY A 232 10.92 11.27 6.15
N PRO A 233 11.49 12.12 5.27
CA PRO A 233 10.76 13.14 4.51
C PRO A 233 9.62 12.61 3.62
N ARG A 234 9.66 11.32 3.25
CA ARG A 234 8.69 10.70 2.33
C ARG A 234 7.60 9.88 3.01
N PHE A 235 7.61 9.77 4.34
CA PHE A 235 6.60 8.99 5.05
C PHE A 235 5.22 9.66 4.94
N MET A 236 4.28 8.98 4.25
CA MET A 236 2.86 9.36 4.07
C MET A 236 2.59 10.76 3.51
N ASP A 237 3.63 11.41 2.97
CA ASP A 237 3.61 12.72 2.33
C ASP A 237 2.60 13.72 2.94
N PHE A 238 3.01 14.32 4.07
CA PHE A 238 2.29 15.41 4.71
C PHE A 238 2.65 16.78 4.12
N SER A 239 3.17 16.81 2.88
CA SER A 239 3.54 18.06 2.19
C SER A 239 2.36 18.65 1.41
N LEU A 240 2.29 19.97 1.39
CA LEU A 240 1.16 20.76 0.89
C LEU A 240 0.99 20.82 -0.63
N SER A 241 1.65 19.96 -1.44
CA SER A 241 1.58 20.17 -2.88
C SER A 241 0.15 19.89 -3.42
N PRO A 242 -0.47 20.83 -4.18
CA PRO A 242 -1.80 20.62 -4.77
C PRO A 242 -1.90 19.43 -5.74
N SER A 243 -0.78 18.98 -6.30
CA SER A 243 -0.71 17.78 -7.14
C SER A 243 -0.82 16.49 -6.30
N LEU A 244 -0.27 16.49 -5.09
CA LEU A 244 -0.37 15.36 -4.15
C LEU A 244 -1.75 15.31 -3.46
N GLN A 245 -2.34 16.45 -3.10
CA GLN A 245 -3.72 16.47 -2.59
C GLN A 245 -4.73 15.83 -3.54
N ARG A 246 -4.52 15.96 -4.86
CA ARG A 246 -5.35 15.28 -5.88
C ARG A 246 -5.16 13.76 -5.89
N LYS A 247 -3.96 13.24 -5.58
CA LYS A 247 -3.69 11.80 -5.50
C LYS A 247 -4.36 11.13 -4.29
N PHE A 248 -4.55 11.85 -3.18
CA PHE A 248 -5.11 11.27 -1.95
C PHE A 248 -6.64 11.41 -1.79
N LYS A 249 -7.34 12.15 -2.68
CA LYS A 249 -8.81 12.29 -2.65
C LYS A 249 -9.60 10.97 -2.81
N GLY A 250 -8.93 9.86 -3.16
CA GLY A 250 -9.53 8.53 -3.27
C GLY A 250 -9.45 7.65 -2.01
N PHE A 251 -8.76 8.10 -0.95
CA PHE A 251 -8.49 7.28 0.25
C PHE A 251 -9.19 7.82 1.51
N GLU A 252 -10.27 8.59 1.33
CA GLU A 252 -11.04 9.20 2.41
C GLU A 252 -12.49 8.71 2.40
N MET A 253 -13.02 8.46 3.59
CA MET A 253 -14.47 8.30 3.77
C MET A 253 -15.10 9.67 3.95
N VAL A 254 -16.24 9.89 3.29
CA VAL A 254 -17.02 11.13 3.40
C VAL A 254 -18.46 10.86 3.81
N ASP A 255 -19.09 11.78 4.52
CA ASP A 255 -20.50 11.72 4.87
C ASP A 255 -21.40 12.14 3.70
N ALA A 256 -22.73 12.07 3.89
CA ALA A 256 -23.70 12.46 2.88
C ALA A 256 -23.63 13.95 2.47
N LYS A 257 -22.96 14.79 3.26
CA LYS A 257 -22.71 16.22 2.97
C LYS A 257 -21.34 16.44 2.34
N GLY A 258 -20.60 15.38 2.02
CA GLY A 258 -19.24 15.44 1.48
C GLY A 258 -18.17 15.83 2.50
N ARG A 259 -18.48 15.80 3.79
CA ARG A 259 -17.49 16.08 4.86
C ARG A 259 -16.68 14.82 5.12
N ARG A 260 -15.37 14.94 5.23
CA ARG A 260 -14.46 13.84 5.58
C ARG A 260 -14.80 13.27 6.96
N ILE A 261 -14.90 11.95 7.05
CA ILE A 261 -15.14 11.16 8.28
C ILE A 261 -13.84 10.48 8.72
N LEU A 262 -13.10 9.88 7.78
CA LEU A 262 -11.93 9.06 8.07
C LEU A 262 -10.90 9.16 6.93
N ASP A 263 -9.63 9.26 7.30
CA ASP A 263 -8.46 9.18 6.40
C ASP A 263 -7.52 8.11 6.98
N HIS A 264 -6.90 7.30 6.12
CA HIS A 264 -5.81 6.38 6.49
C HIS A 264 -4.75 7.07 7.36
N ARG A 265 -4.44 8.34 7.11
CA ARG A 265 -3.46 9.11 7.90
C ARG A 265 -3.85 9.30 9.36
N SER A 266 -5.14 9.42 9.68
CA SER A 266 -5.61 9.60 11.06
C SER A 266 -5.20 8.42 11.95
N MET A 267 -5.27 7.21 11.41
CA MET A 267 -4.87 5.99 12.09
C MET A 267 -3.37 5.98 12.41
N TRP A 268 -2.53 6.33 11.43
CA TRP A 268 -1.09 6.44 11.65
C TRP A 268 -0.74 7.49 12.70
N VAL A 269 -1.37 8.67 12.66
CA VAL A 269 -1.17 9.69 13.69
C VAL A 269 -1.52 9.15 15.07
N ALA A 270 -2.62 8.40 15.22
CA ALA A 270 -3.00 7.79 16.48
C ALA A 270 -1.92 6.82 16.99
N PHE A 271 -1.39 5.93 16.14
CA PHE A 271 -0.29 5.03 16.52
C PHE A 271 0.99 5.78 16.88
N MET A 272 1.34 6.82 16.12
CA MET A 272 2.51 7.66 16.40
C MET A 272 2.40 8.38 17.75
N LYS A 273 1.19 8.84 18.12
CA LYS A 273 0.91 9.41 19.44
C LYS A 273 1.07 8.36 20.53
N LEU A 274 0.52 7.16 20.36
CA LEU A 274 0.65 6.05 21.31
C LEU A 274 2.11 5.63 21.52
N ALA A 275 2.92 5.63 20.46
CA ALA A 275 4.34 5.30 20.54
C ALA A 275 5.24 6.47 20.99
N GLY A 276 4.66 7.65 21.26
CA GLY A 276 5.42 8.83 21.70
C GLY A 276 6.35 9.43 20.64
N ILE A 277 6.12 9.13 19.36
CA ILE A 277 6.96 9.62 18.25
C ILE A 277 6.34 10.81 17.51
N TRP A 278 5.07 11.13 17.79
CA TRP A 278 4.34 12.22 17.18
C TRP A 278 5.01 13.59 17.37
N GLU A 279 5.50 13.89 18.58
CA GLU A 279 6.16 15.16 18.88
C GLU A 279 7.47 15.37 18.13
N GLU A 280 8.18 14.29 17.82
CA GLU A 280 9.38 14.33 16.98
C GLU A 280 9.00 14.51 15.51
N PHE A 281 7.98 13.77 15.05
CA PHE A 281 7.47 13.87 13.68
C PHE A 281 7.01 15.28 13.32
N LYS A 282 6.25 15.95 14.19
CA LYS A 282 5.76 17.33 13.95
C LYS A 282 6.86 18.36 13.79
N LYS A 283 8.04 18.12 14.36
CA LYS A 283 9.19 19.04 14.28
C LYS A 283 9.93 18.94 12.95
N ARG A 284 9.56 17.98 12.08
CA ARG A 284 10.10 17.93 10.73
C ARG A 284 9.67 19.18 9.96
N GLY A 285 10.64 19.87 9.37
CA GLY A 285 10.40 21.14 8.66
C GLY A 285 9.61 21.01 7.35
N ASP A 286 9.25 19.80 6.95
CA ASP A 286 8.55 19.49 5.69
C ASP A 286 7.06 19.12 5.88
N VAL A 287 6.55 19.11 7.11
CA VAL A 287 5.15 18.79 7.45
C VAL A 287 4.33 20.07 7.49
N ASP A 288 3.17 20.09 6.82
CA ASP A 288 2.25 21.24 6.87
C ASP A 288 1.68 21.47 8.29
N PRO A 289 1.91 22.64 8.92
CA PRO A 289 1.34 22.97 10.21
C PRO A 289 -0.20 22.91 10.26
N LYS A 290 -0.90 23.14 9.15
CA LYS A 290 -2.37 23.02 9.10
C LYS A 290 -2.83 21.56 9.19
N LEU A 291 -2.08 20.63 8.59
CA LEU A 291 -2.35 19.19 8.75
C LEU A 291 -2.07 18.75 10.18
N ILE A 292 -1.00 19.25 10.80
CA ILE A 292 -0.73 19.00 12.23
C ILE A 292 -1.92 19.47 13.07
N GLN A 293 -2.34 20.72 12.91
CA GLN A 293 -3.47 21.28 13.65
C GLN A 293 -4.75 20.45 13.46
N TYR A 294 -5.01 20.00 12.24
CA TYR A 294 -6.15 19.15 11.91
C TYR A 294 -6.13 17.82 12.69
N PHE A 295 -5.03 17.08 12.65
CA PHE A 295 -4.91 15.81 13.38
C PHE A 295 -4.76 15.98 14.90
N GLU A 296 -4.47 17.18 15.39
CA GLU A 296 -4.52 17.51 16.81
C GLU A 296 -5.94 17.84 17.27
N SER A 297 -6.74 18.54 16.46
CA SER A 297 -8.13 18.85 16.78
C SER A 297 -9.08 17.66 16.67
N ASP A 298 -8.87 16.76 15.70
CA ASP A 298 -9.74 15.59 15.48
C ASP A 298 -9.50 14.44 16.47
N CYS A 299 -8.32 14.39 17.11
CA CYS A 299 -8.03 13.39 18.15
C CYS A 299 -8.34 13.87 19.59
N ALA A 300 -8.87 15.10 19.74
CA ALA A 300 -9.23 15.68 21.03
C ALA A 300 -10.71 15.47 21.41
N ASN A 301 -11.52 14.91 20.48
CA ASN A 301 -12.93 14.58 20.66
C ASN A 301 -13.17 13.07 20.54
#